data_AF-A0A164IT38-F1
#
_entry.id   AF-A0A164IT38-F1
#
_cell.length_a   1.000
_cell.length_b   1.000
_cell.length_c   1.000
_cell.angle_alpha   90.00
_cell.angle_beta   90.00
_cell.angle_gamma   90.00
#
_symmetry.space_group_name_H-M   'P 1'
#
loop_
_entity.id
_entity.type
_entity.pdbx_description
1 polymer ?
#
loop_
_entity_poly.entity_id
_entity_poly.type
_entity_poly.pdbx_seq_one_letter_code
_entity_poly.pdbx_strand_id
1 'polypeptide(L)'
;ASFLPEGEVRSPGQIYYESLCFKAVNQSIGRAIRHSKDYAVLILADHRYSRPNSISSLPGWIARHLKVSANFGPSLASIRKFLSMRKQVEADALKIGTQENALSGGKTDNTTYSHSESSL
;
A
#
# COMPACT_ATOMS: atom_id res chain seq x y z
N ALA A 1 44.19 21.56 -2.58
CA ALA A 1 43.02 21.06 -1.84
C ALA A 1 41.82 21.12 -2.77
N SER A 2 41.36 19.96 -3.24
CA SER A 2 40.23 19.84 -4.16
C SER A 2 38.92 20.09 -3.41
N PHE A 3 38.18 21.10 -3.86
CA PHE A 3 36.82 21.41 -3.44
C PHE A 3 35.92 20.17 -3.60
N LEU A 4 35.38 19.66 -2.49
CA LEU A 4 34.25 18.74 -2.52
C LEU A 4 32.99 19.56 -2.83
N PRO A 5 32.05 19.05 -3.64
CA PRO A 5 30.82 19.77 -3.94
C PRO A 5 30.06 19.95 -2.63
N GLU A 6 29.60 21.17 -2.36
CA GLU A 6 28.77 21.49 -1.19
C GLU A 6 27.48 20.66 -1.23
N GLY A 7 27.54 19.47 -0.64
CA GLY A 7 26.34 18.77 -0.19
C GLY A 7 25.76 19.62 0.93
N GLU A 8 24.61 20.23 0.67
CA GLU A 8 23.86 21.06 1.62
C GLU A 8 23.89 20.43 3.03
N VAL A 9 24.67 21.03 3.93
CA VAL A 9 24.86 20.52 5.29
C VAL A 9 23.58 20.80 6.06
N ARG A 10 22.70 19.80 6.14
CA ARG A 10 21.46 19.90 6.92
C ARG A 10 21.79 19.95 8.41
N SER A 11 21.16 20.88 9.13
CA SER A 11 21.30 20.96 10.58
C SER A 11 20.66 19.73 11.27
N PRO A 12 21.11 19.36 12.48
CA PRO A 12 20.49 18.28 13.25
C PRO A 12 18.97 18.47 13.45
N GLY A 13 18.52 19.71 13.63
CA GLY A 13 17.11 20.03 13.74
C GLY A 13 16.32 19.72 12.46
N GLN A 14 16.85 20.07 11.28
CA GLN A 14 16.20 19.75 10.01
C GLN A 14 16.06 18.24 9.80
N ILE A 15 17.12 17.48 10.11
CA ILE A 15 17.11 16.02 10.03
C ILE A 15 16.05 15.42 10.96
N TYR A 16 15.96 15.94 12.19
CA TYR A 16 14.97 15.51 13.17
C TYR A 16 13.52 15.73 12.69
N TYR A 17 13.19 16.95 12.24
CA TYR A 17 11.85 17.25 11.73
C TYR A 17 11.50 16.43 10.49
N GLU A 18 12.45 16.25 9.58
CA GLU A 18 12.23 15.42 8.40
C GLU A 18 11.98 13.96 8.77
N SER A 19 12.76 13.41 9.70
CA SER A 19 12.57 12.05 10.21
C SER A 19 11.20 11.88 10.86
N LEU A 20 10.72 12.87 11.62
CA LEU A 20 9.39 12.84 12.23
C LEU A 20 8.28 12.86 11.16
N CYS A 21 8.43 13.70 10.13
CA CYS A 21 7.51 13.76 9.01
C CYS A 21 7.42 12.41 8.28
N PHE A 22 8.55 11.83 7.89
CA PHE A 22 8.55 10.54 7.19
C PHE A 22 8.07 9.39 8.05
N LYS A 23 8.30 9.41 9.37
CA LYS A 23 7.66 8.46 10.28
C LYS A 23 6.14 8.51 10.17
N ALA A 24 5.55 9.71 10.23
CA ALA A 24 4.11 9.86 10.11
C ALA A 24 3.59 9.37 8.74
N VAL A 25 4.27 9.74 7.66
CA VAL A 25 3.94 9.28 6.29
C VAL A 25 3.97 7.76 6.20
N ASN A 26 5.04 7.15 6.70
CA ASN A 26 5.21 5.70 6.65
C ASN A 26 4.17 4.96 7.50
N GLN A 27 3.73 5.56 8.60
CA GLN A 27 2.59 5.04 9.38
C GLN A 27 1.29 5.10 8.59
N SER A 28 1.00 6.21 7.91
CA SER A 28 -0.19 6.34 7.06
C SER A 28 -0.19 5.33 5.91
N ILE A 29 0.98 5.08 5.28
CA ILE A 29 1.13 4.06 4.24
C ILE A 29 0.74 2.67 4.78
N GLY A 30 1.22 2.32 5.97
CA GLY A 30 0.91 1.03 6.61
C GLY A 30 -0.54 0.89 7.08
N ARG A 31 -1.31 1.99 7.13
CA ARG A 31 -2.77 1.94 7.31
C ARG A 31 -3.51 1.78 5.98
N ALA A 32 -2.99 2.39 4.90
CA ALA A 32 -3.61 2.33 3.58
C ALA A 32 -3.43 0.98 2.88
N ILE A 33 -2.31 0.28 3.11
CA ILE A 33 -2.03 -1.05 2.56
C ILE A 33 -1.60 -1.93 3.73
N ARG A 34 -2.49 -2.84 4.16
CA ARG A 34 -2.31 -3.64 5.38
C ARG A 34 -1.95 -5.09 5.07
N HIS A 35 -2.47 -5.66 4.00
CA HIS A 35 -2.26 -7.06 3.63
C HIS A 35 -1.85 -7.24 2.16
N SER A 36 -1.32 -8.41 1.81
CA SER A 36 -0.79 -8.72 0.47
C SER A 36 -1.79 -8.55 -0.68
N LYS A 37 -3.08 -8.69 -0.42
CA LYS A 37 -4.15 -8.50 -1.41
C LYS A 37 -4.63 -7.05 -1.52
N ASP A 38 -4.19 -6.14 -0.63
CA ASP A 38 -4.64 -4.75 -0.63
C ASP A 38 -4.04 -4.02 -1.81
N TYR A 39 -4.76 -3.02 -2.29
CA TYR A 39 -4.22 -2.03 -3.18
C TYR A 39 -4.74 -0.65 -2.83
N ALA A 40 -3.87 0.34 -2.99
CA ALA A 40 -4.21 1.72 -2.80
C ALA A 40 -3.48 2.57 -3.84
N VAL A 41 -4.01 3.77 -4.05
CA VAL A 41 -3.33 4.84 -4.76
C VAL A 41 -2.86 5.83 -3.71
N LEU A 42 -1.55 6.05 -3.64
CA LEU A 42 -0.95 7.02 -2.73
C LEU A 42 -0.54 8.26 -3.52
N ILE A 43 -1.02 9.43 -3.11
CA ILE A 43 -0.70 10.71 -3.74
C ILE A 43 0.11 11.54 -2.73
N LEU A 44 1.38 11.78 -3.07
CA LEU A 44 2.31 12.57 -2.26
C LEU A 44 2.45 13.96 -2.89
N ALA A 45 1.60 14.90 -2.49
CA ALA A 45 1.47 16.22 -3.11
C ALA A 45 2.46 17.25 -2.53
N ASP A 46 3.76 16.98 -2.62
CA ASP A 46 4.82 17.88 -2.15
C ASP A 46 6.08 17.72 -3.00
N HIS A 47 6.75 18.81 -3.36
CA HIS A 47 7.93 18.79 -4.23
C HIS A 47 9.11 18.06 -3.60
N ARG A 48 9.16 17.94 -2.27
CA ARG A 48 10.23 17.21 -1.58
C ARG A 48 10.31 15.76 -2.02
N TYR A 49 9.19 15.14 -2.40
CA TYR A 49 9.18 13.76 -2.90
C TYR A 49 9.85 13.56 -4.26
N SER A 50 10.31 14.63 -4.94
CA SER A 50 11.20 14.51 -6.10
C SER A 50 12.68 14.44 -5.73
N ARG A 51 13.04 14.66 -4.46
CA ARG A 51 14.44 14.71 -3.99
C ARG A 51 14.92 13.33 -3.54
N PRO A 52 16.19 12.95 -3.83
CA PRO A 52 16.74 11.65 -3.42
C PRO A 52 16.60 11.36 -1.92
N ASN A 53 16.90 12.33 -1.05
CA ASN A 53 16.86 12.17 0.41
C ASN A 53 15.45 11.87 0.95
N SER A 54 14.44 12.46 0.32
CA SER A 54 13.04 12.23 0.67
C SER A 54 12.58 10.85 0.21
N ILE A 55 12.97 10.45 -1.01
CA ILE A 55 12.67 9.11 -1.54
C ILE A 55 13.34 8.02 -0.70
N SER A 56 14.59 8.23 -0.25
CA SER A 56 15.30 7.27 0.61
C SER A 56 14.70 7.13 2.01
N SER A 57 13.85 8.07 2.44
CA SER A 57 13.16 8.02 3.73
C SER A 57 11.83 7.24 3.66
N LEU A 58 11.42 6.82 2.47
CA LEU A 58 10.27 5.94 2.25
C LEU A 58 10.68 4.46 2.37
N PRO A 59 9.75 3.55 2.71
CA PRO A 59 10.01 2.12 2.68
C PRO A 59 10.47 1.71 1.28
N GLY A 60 11.51 0.87 1.18
CA GLY A 60 12.11 0.53 -0.11
C GLY A 60 11.13 -0.07 -1.11
N TRP A 61 10.09 -0.78 -0.65
CA TRP A 61 9.03 -1.29 -1.52
C TRP A 61 8.15 -0.18 -2.10
N ILE A 62 7.89 0.91 -1.38
CA ILE A 62 7.18 2.08 -1.91
C ILE A 62 8.07 2.87 -2.86
N ALA A 63 9.32 3.13 -2.44
CA ALA A 63 10.25 3.95 -3.21
C ALA A 63 10.45 3.43 -4.64
N ARG A 64 10.49 2.10 -4.83
CA ARG A 64 10.59 1.46 -6.17
C ARG A 64 9.38 1.67 -7.08
N HIS A 65 8.21 1.97 -6.51
CA HIS A 65 6.97 2.16 -7.25
C HIS A 65 6.53 3.63 -7.32
N LEU A 66 7.28 4.54 -6.68
CA LEU A 66 7.01 5.96 -6.71
C LEU A 66 7.22 6.51 -8.12
N LYS A 67 6.24 7.28 -8.61
CA LYS A 67 6.33 8.00 -9.88
C LYS A 67 6.21 9.49 -9.60
N VAL A 68 7.28 10.22 -9.87
CA VAL A 68 7.27 11.68 -9.81
C VAL A 68 6.74 12.20 -11.15
N SER A 69 5.66 12.97 -11.10
CA SER A 69 5.05 13.57 -12.28
C SER A 69 4.90 15.07 -12.07
N ALA A 70 5.33 15.86 -13.06
CA ALA A 70 5.21 17.31 -13.02
C ALA A 70 3.77 17.79 -13.30
N ASN A 71 2.92 16.93 -13.87
CA ASN A 71 1.61 17.31 -14.38
C ASN A 71 0.49 16.43 -13.81
N PHE A 72 -0.62 17.08 -13.49
CA PHE A 72 -1.79 16.41 -12.93
C PHE A 72 -2.47 15.44 -13.91
N GLY A 73 -2.67 15.86 -15.17
CA GLY A 73 -3.41 15.09 -16.18
C GLY A 73 -2.88 13.66 -16.40
N PRO A 74 -1.58 13.48 -16.74
CA PRO A 74 -0.99 12.15 -16.91
C PRO A 74 -1.05 11.27 -15.64
N SER A 75 -0.93 11.91 -14.47
CA SER A 75 -1.03 11.24 -13.17
C SER A 75 -2.45 10.70 -12.95
N LEU A 76 -3.47 11.52 -13.23
CA LEU A 76 -4.86 11.11 -13.13
C LEU A 76 -5.20 9.96 -14.11
N ALA A 77 -4.71 10.04 -15.34
CA ALA A 77 -4.88 8.96 -16.31
C ALA A 77 -4.26 7.64 -15.81
N SER A 78 -3.07 7.70 -15.22
CA SER A 78 -2.39 6.55 -14.63
C SER A 78 -3.17 5.95 -13.45
N ILE A 79 -3.73 6.80 -12.59
CA ILE A 79 -4.58 6.39 -11.46
C ILE A 79 -5.82 5.65 -11.97
N ARG A 80 -6.54 6.22 -12.94
CA ARG A 80 -7.74 5.60 -13.52
C ARG A 80 -7.42 4.23 -14.11
N LYS A 81 -6.33 4.13 -14.89
CA LYS A 81 -5.86 2.88 -15.48
C LYS A 81 -5.57 1.81 -14.40
N PHE A 82 -4.85 2.18 -13.34
CA PHE A 82 -4.53 1.26 -12.25
C PHE A 82 -5.77 0.73 -11.53
N LEU A 83 -6.72 1.61 -11.20
CA LEU A 83 -7.95 1.23 -10.49
C LEU A 83 -8.85 0.34 -11.36
N SER A 84 -9.00 0.66 -12.65
CA SER A 84 -9.75 -0.20 -13.58
C SER A 84 -9.12 -1.58 -13.74
N MET A 85 -7.79 -1.66 -13.83
CA MET A 85 -7.06 -2.92 -13.91
C MET A 85 -7.28 -3.77 -12.65
N ARG A 86 -7.21 -3.17 -11.46
CA ARG A 86 -7.43 -3.91 -10.19
C ARG A 86 -8.87 -4.42 -10.06
N LYS A 87 -9.86 -3.61 -10.42
CA LYS A 87 -11.27 -4.03 -10.46
C LYS A 87 -11.49 -5.25 -11.36
N GLN A 88 -10.82 -5.31 -12.52
CA GLN A 88 -10.93 -6.46 -13.42
C GLN A 88 -10.31 -7.72 -12.81
N VAL A 89 -9.12 -7.61 -12.20
CA VAL A 89 -8.46 -8.74 -11.51
C VAL A 89 -9.33 -9.29 -10.38
N GLU A 90 -9.99 -8.42 -9.61
CA GLU A 90 -10.92 -8.84 -8.57
C GLU A 90 -12.15 -9.56 -9.13
N ALA A 91 -12.73 -9.04 -10.23
CA ALA A 91 -13.87 -9.65 -10.89
C ALA A 91 -13.55 -11.04 -11.46
N ASP A 92 -12.35 -11.24 -12.01
CA ASP A 92 -11.94 -12.52 -12.56
C ASP A 92 -11.59 -13.54 -11.46
N ALA A 93 -11.00 -13.10 -10.35
CA ALA A 93 -10.79 -13.96 -9.17
C ALA A 93 -12.11 -14.49 -8.58
N LEU A 94 -13.18 -13.69 -8.60
CA LEU A 94 -14.51 -14.11 -8.11
C LEU A 94 -15.14 -15.20 -9.01
N LYS A 95 -14.91 -15.15 -10.31
CA LYS A 95 -15.43 -16.16 -11.25
C LYS A 95 -14.76 -17.53 -11.04
N ILE A 96 -13.47 -17.55 -10.74
CA ILE A 96 -12.71 -18.79 -10.48
C ILE A 96 -13.19 -19.46 -9.19
N GLY A 97 -13.34 -18.71 -8.09
CA GLY A 97 -13.83 -19.25 -6.82
C GLY A 97 -15.27 -19.77 -6.87
N THR A 98 -16.07 -19.31 -7.83
CA THR A 98 -17.44 -19.81 -8.04
C THR A 98 -17.45 -21.19 -8.70
N GLN A 99 -16.45 -21.53 -9.53
CA GLN A 99 -16.36 -22.84 -10.16
C GLN A 99 -15.88 -23.94 -9.19
N GLU A 100 -14.92 -23.65 -8.31
CA GLU A 100 -14.46 -24.65 -7.32
C GLU A 100 -15.56 -25.05 -6.32
N ASN A 101 -16.40 -24.10 -5.88
CA ASN A 101 -17.54 -24.41 -5.01
C ASN A 101 -18.65 -25.21 -5.72
N ALA A 102 -18.78 -25.12 -7.05
CA ALA A 102 -19.75 -25.90 -7.81
C ALA A 102 -19.33 -27.39 -7.97
N LEU A 103 -18.04 -27.70 -7.86
CA LEU A 103 -17.51 -29.08 -7.88
C LEU A 103 -17.45 -29.73 -6.47
N SER A 104 -17.66 -28.96 -5.39
CA SER A 104 -17.72 -29.42 -3.99
C SER A 104 -19.16 -29.68 -3.48
N GLY A 105 -20.11 -29.90 -4.39
CA GLY A 105 -21.48 -30.27 -4.02
C GLY A 105 -21.56 -31.72 -3.51
N GLY A 106 -21.28 -31.95 -2.23
CA GLY A 106 -21.41 -33.28 -1.64
C GLY A 106 -21.23 -33.36 -0.12
N LYS A 107 -22.36 -33.22 0.58
CA LYS A 107 -22.69 -33.72 1.94
C LYS A 107 -22.65 -32.70 3.09
N THR A 108 -23.84 -32.17 3.38
CA THR A 108 -24.17 -31.48 4.63
C THR A 108 -24.46 -32.53 5.72
N ASP A 109 -23.56 -32.69 6.69
CA ASP A 109 -23.88 -33.38 7.94
C ASP A 109 -24.32 -32.32 8.96
N ASN A 110 -25.63 -32.12 9.04
CA ASN A 110 -26.28 -31.32 10.07
C ASN A 110 -26.38 -32.15 11.35
N THR A 111 -25.38 -32.06 12.23
CA THR A 111 -25.48 -32.61 13.59
C THR A 111 -25.76 -31.46 14.54
N THR A 112 -27.04 -31.33 14.88
CA THR A 112 -27.57 -30.56 16.00
C THR A 112 -26.85 -30.96 17.29
N TYR A 113 -26.02 -30.07 17.85
CA TYR A 113 -25.52 -30.19 19.22
C TYR A 113 -26.60 -29.69 20.18
N SER A 114 -27.38 -30.62 20.72
CA SER A 114 -28.17 -30.40 21.93
C SER A 114 -27.24 -30.39 23.14
N HIS A 115 -26.96 -29.21 23.69
CA HIS A 115 -26.34 -29.09 25.01
C HIS A 115 -27.41 -29.38 26.08
N SER A 116 -27.34 -30.57 26.67
CA SER A 116 -27.98 -30.90 27.95
C SER A 116 -27.12 -30.39 29.11
N GLU A 117 -27.77 -29.77 30.09
CA GLU A 117 -27.23 -29.51 31.43
C GLU A 117 -26.69 -30.79 32.08
N SER A 118 -25.57 -30.67 32.82
CA SER A 118 -25.43 -31.22 34.18
C SER A 118 -24.09 -30.82 34.83
N SER A 119 -24.23 -30.19 36.00
CA SER A 119 -23.42 -30.22 37.22
C SER A 119 -21.93 -30.59 37.16
N LEU A 120 -21.06 -29.67 37.57
CA LEU A 120 -20.56 -29.53 38.95
C LEU A 120 -19.94 -28.13 39.15
#